data_AF-A0A9W6GU89-F1
#
_entry.id   AF-A0A9W6GU89-F1
#
_cell.length_a   1.000
_cell.length_b   1.000
_cell.length_c   1.000
_cell.angle_alpha   90.00
_cell.angle_beta   90.00
_cell.angle_gamma   90.00
#
_symmetry.space_group_name_H-M   'P 1'
#
loop_
_entity.id
_entity.type
_entity.pdbx_description
1 polymer ?
#
loop_
_entity_poly.entity_id
_entity_poly.type
_entity_poly.pdbx_seq_one_letter_code
_entity_poly.pdbx_strand_id
1 'polypeptide(L)'
;MTTTIETARSSTAGRKPDPIRDGLLRQYLDELLSQFESLAISAREAVWRENDTLASIHIDQLRLVGREVVSSFKELHGSKK
;
A
#
# COMPACT_ATOMS: atom_id res chain seq x y z
N MET A 1 -29.82 10.45 20.11
CA MET A 1 -28.63 9.59 20.26
C MET A 1 -27.85 9.70 18.97
N THR A 2 -26.75 10.45 18.95
CA THR A 2 -26.00 10.77 17.73
C THR A 2 -24.58 10.26 17.93
N THR A 3 -24.22 9.22 17.19
CA THR A 3 -22.94 8.52 17.35
C THR A 3 -21.82 9.34 16.74
N THR A 4 -20.90 9.80 17.59
CA THR A 4 -19.73 10.60 17.25
C THR A 4 -18.74 9.79 16.41
N ILE A 5 -18.65 10.08 15.11
CA ILE A 5 -17.53 9.65 14.26
C ILE A 5 -16.42 10.70 14.44
N GLU A 6 -15.67 10.58 15.52
CA GLU A 6 -14.54 11.47 15.82
C GLU A 6 -13.40 10.65 16.43
N THR A 7 -12.77 9.75 15.64
CA THR A 7 -11.60 9.00 16.16
C THR A 7 -10.54 8.66 15.10
N ALA A 8 -10.46 9.42 14.00
CA ALA A 8 -9.34 9.28 13.05
C ALA A 8 -8.63 10.59 12.70
N ARG A 9 -9.04 11.74 13.26
CA ARG A 9 -8.35 13.03 13.08
C ARG A 9 -7.32 13.36 14.17
N SER A 10 -7.18 12.54 15.21
CA SER A 10 -6.33 12.82 16.37
C SER A 10 -5.15 11.86 16.51
N SER A 11 -4.29 11.76 15.50
CA SER A 11 -2.98 11.10 15.65
C SER A 11 -1.81 11.83 14.96
N THR A 12 -2.06 12.94 14.27
CA THR A 12 -1.01 13.77 13.64
C THR A 12 -0.75 15.10 14.34
N ALA A 13 -1.50 15.43 15.39
CA ALA A 13 -1.33 16.62 16.22
C ALA A 13 -0.04 16.50 17.07
N GLY A 14 1.13 16.65 16.44
CA GLY A 14 2.42 16.62 17.13
C GLY A 14 3.64 16.27 16.27
N ARG A 15 3.46 15.78 15.03
CA ARG A 15 4.61 15.51 14.14
C ARG A 15 5.07 16.81 13.49
N LYS A 16 6.28 17.28 13.85
CA LYS A 16 6.97 18.29 13.04
C LYS A 16 7.21 17.70 11.64
N PRO A 17 6.82 18.39 10.56
CA PRO A 17 7.17 17.97 9.20
C PRO A 17 8.69 17.82 9.10
N ASP A 18 9.13 16.69 8.56
CA ASP A 18 10.55 16.43 8.30
C ASP A 18 10.67 16.29 6.77
N PRO A 19 11.08 17.36 6.06
CA PRO A 19 11.05 17.38 4.61
C PRO A 19 11.88 16.26 3.96
N ILE A 20 12.96 15.83 4.62
CA ILE A 20 13.84 14.78 4.11
C ILE A 20 13.13 13.43 4.28
N ARG A 21 12.68 13.12 5.50
CA ARG A 21 11.97 11.87 5.79
C ARG A 21 10.67 11.75 4.99
N ASP A 22 9.91 12.83 4.90
CA ASP A 22 8.63 12.86 4.20
C ASP A 22 8.84 12.73 2.68
N GLY A 23 9.92 13.31 2.14
CA GLY A 23 10.35 13.13 0.75
C GLY A 23 10.74 11.68 0.44
N LEU A 24 11.56 11.05 1.29
CA LEU A 24 11.95 9.64 1.13
C LEU A 24 10.75 8.70 1.24
N LEU A 25 9.83 8.96 2.17
CA LEU A 25 8.61 8.16 2.33
C LEU A 25 7.73 8.28 1.09
N ARG A 26 7.59 9.50 0.54
CA ARG A 26 6.82 9.70 -0.68
C ARG A 26 7.44 8.96 -1.87
N GLN A 27 8.75 9.07 -2.05
CA GLN A 27 9.46 8.36 -3.11
C GLN A 27 9.26 6.84 -3.00
N TYR A 28 9.40 6.29 -1.79
CA TYR A 28 9.17 4.87 -1.56
C TYR A 28 7.74 4.43 -1.90
N LEU A 29 6.74 5.24 -1.54
CA LEU A 29 5.34 4.96 -1.89
C LEU A 29 5.08 5.04 -3.40
N ASP A 30 5.68 6.02 -4.08
CA ASP A 30 5.56 6.17 -5.53
C ASP A 30 6.21 4.97 -6.26
N GLU A 31 7.36 4.48 -5.79
CA GLU A 31 8.03 3.29 -6.32
C GLU A 31 7.16 2.03 -6.12
N LEU A 32 6.56 1.86 -4.94
CA LEU A 32 5.63 0.75 -4.66
C LEU A 32 4.39 0.80 -5.56
N LEU A 33 3.80 1.99 -5.75
CA LEU A 33 2.64 2.17 -6.62
C LEU A 33 2.96 1.81 -8.07
N SER A 34 4.12 2.26 -8.58
CA SER A 34 4.58 1.95 -9.94
C SER A 34 4.76 0.44 -10.16
N GLN A 35 5.37 -0.27 -9.20
CA GLN A 35 5.51 -1.73 -9.27
C GLN A 35 4.15 -2.44 -9.25
N PHE A 36 3.24 -1.97 -8.41
CA PHE A 36 1.89 -2.54 -8.30
C PHE A 36 1.08 -2.35 -9.58
N GLU A 37 1.16 -1.16 -10.19
CA GLU A 37 0.52 -0.84 -11.46
C GLU A 37 1.06 -1.72 -12.60
N SER A 38 2.39 -1.87 -12.69
CA SER A 38 3.03 -2.74 -13.67
C SER A 38 2.56 -4.20 -13.58
N LEU A 39 2.50 -4.76 -12.36
CA LEU A 39 1.97 -6.11 -12.13
C LEU A 39 0.49 -6.24 -12.48
N ALA A 40 -0.32 -5.22 -12.16
CA ALA A 40 -1.75 -5.20 -12.48
C ALA A 40 -2.00 -5.15 -14.00
N ILE A 41 -1.21 -4.37 -14.73
CA ILE A 41 -1.25 -4.33 -16.20
C ILE A 41 -0.87 -5.70 -16.77
N SER A 42 0.22 -6.30 -16.28
CA SER A 42 0.69 -7.62 -16.73
C SER A 42 -0.35 -8.72 -16.47
N ALA A 43 -0.99 -8.72 -15.30
CA ALA A 43 -2.11 -9.61 -14.98
C ALA A 43 -3.28 -9.44 -15.96
N ARG A 44 -3.68 -8.18 -16.22
CA ARG A 44 -4.76 -7.85 -17.16
C ARG A 44 -4.44 -8.33 -18.58
N GLU A 45 -3.21 -8.15 -19.04
CA GLU A 45 -2.78 -8.66 -20.35
C GLU A 45 -2.79 -10.19 -20.41
N ALA A 46 -2.39 -10.87 -19.34
CA ALA A 46 -2.43 -12.33 -19.28
C ALA A 46 -3.86 -12.85 -19.39
N VAL A 47 -4.82 -12.21 -18.70
CA VAL A 47 -6.26 -12.52 -18.83
C VAL A 47 -6.75 -12.26 -20.25
N TRP A 48 -6.39 -11.13 -20.86
CA TRP A 48 -6.78 -10.80 -22.23
C TRP A 48 -6.25 -11.82 -23.26
N ARG A 49 -5.07 -12.38 -23.01
CA ARG A 49 -4.45 -13.44 -23.84
C ARG A 49 -4.93 -14.85 -23.47
N GLU A 50 -5.93 -14.99 -22.60
CA GLU A 50 -6.46 -16.28 -22.13
C GLU A 50 -5.38 -17.19 -21.50
N ASN A 51 -4.37 -16.58 -20.86
CA ASN A 51 -3.29 -17.29 -20.18
C ASN A 51 -3.55 -17.30 -18.66
N ASP A 52 -4.41 -18.23 -18.23
CA ASP A 52 -4.85 -18.35 -16.83
C ASP A 52 -3.70 -18.61 -15.86
N THR A 53 -2.69 -19.39 -16.26
CA THR A 53 -1.51 -19.67 -15.43
C THR A 53 -0.74 -18.40 -15.14
N LEU A 54 -0.43 -17.60 -16.17
CA LEU A 54 0.30 -16.36 -16.00
C LEU A 54 -0.52 -15.32 -15.22
N ALA A 55 -1.82 -15.24 -15.49
CA ALA A 55 -2.74 -14.36 -14.76
C ALA A 55 -2.77 -14.72 -13.26
N SER A 56 -2.83 -16.01 -12.90
CA SER A 56 -2.80 -16.48 -11.52
C SER A 56 -1.51 -16.10 -10.81
N ILE A 57 -0.36 -16.28 -11.48
CA ILE A 57 0.95 -15.90 -10.92
C ILE A 57 0.99 -14.41 -10.59
N HIS A 58 0.55 -13.54 -11.52
CA HIS A 58 0.55 -12.11 -11.27
C HIS A 58 -0.44 -11.68 -10.18
N ILE A 59 -1.61 -12.32 -10.09
CA ILE A 59 -2.56 -12.09 -9.00
C ILE A 59 -1.96 -12.47 -7.65
N ASP A 60 -1.23 -13.57 -7.56
CA ASP A 60 -0.58 -13.99 -6.31
C ASP A 60 0.59 -13.06 -5.94
N GLN A 61 1.33 -12.55 -6.93
CA GLN A 61 2.34 -11.50 -6.73
C GLN A 61 1.69 -10.22 -6.17
N LEU A 62 0.59 -9.75 -6.75
CA LEU A 62 -0.15 -8.59 -6.26
C LEU A 62 -0.64 -8.78 -4.82
N ARG A 63 -1.15 -9.97 -4.49
CA ARG A 63 -1.56 -10.30 -3.12
C ARG A 63 -0.38 -10.29 -2.14
N LEU A 64 0.77 -10.81 -2.55
CA LEU A 64 1.98 -10.83 -1.71
C LEU A 64 2.46 -9.39 -1.42
N VAL A 65 2.60 -8.56 -2.45
CA VAL A 65 3.00 -7.16 -2.29
C VAL A 65 1.98 -6.40 -1.45
N GLY A 66 0.68 -6.59 -1.70
CA GLY A 66 -0.38 -5.97 -0.91
C GLY A 66 -0.32 -6.34 0.57
N ARG A 67 -0.03 -7.61 0.91
CA ARG A 67 0.17 -8.04 2.30
C ARG A 67 1.39 -7.40 2.93
N GLU A 68 2.50 -7.34 2.21
CA GLU A 68 3.75 -6.74 2.72
C GLU A 68 3.55 -5.26 3.04
N VAL A 69 2.96 -4.50 2.11
CA VAL A 69 2.64 -3.07 2.32
C VAL A 69 1.78 -2.88 3.56
N VAL A 70 0.71 -3.66 3.70
CA VAL A 70 -0.17 -3.60 4.88
C VAL A 70 0.59 -3.95 6.17
N SER A 71 1.51 -4.92 6.13
CA SER A 71 2.34 -5.31 7.27
C SER A 71 3.29 -4.19 7.67
N SER A 72 4.03 -3.62 6.72
CA SER A 72 4.96 -2.50 6.97
C SER A 72 4.24 -1.29 7.56
N PHE A 73 3.03 -0.96 7.08
CA PHE A 73 2.22 0.10 7.67
C PHE A 73 1.77 -0.23 9.10
N LYS A 74 1.35 -1.47 9.38
CA LYS A 74 0.98 -1.90 10.74
C LYS A 74 2.16 -1.81 11.69
N GLU A 75 3.37 -2.15 11.28
CA GLU A 75 4.58 -2.02 12.10
C GLU A 75 4.89 -0.56 12.43
N LEU A 76 4.75 0.33 11.45
CA LEU A 76 4.94 1.77 11.64
C LEU A 76 3.90 2.41 12.57
N HIS A 77 2.67 1.91 12.58
CA HIS A 77 1.56 2.44 13.41
C HIS A 77 1.35 1.67 14.73
N GLY A 78 1.84 0.44 14.84
CA GLY A 78 1.65 -0.48 15.96
C GLY A 78 2.70 -0.38 17.06
N SER A 79 3.69 0.50 16.93
CA SER A 79 4.71 0.74 17.95
C SER A 79 4.18 1.68 19.05
N LYS A 80 3.22 1.19 19.83
CA LYS A 80 2.92 1.66 21.19
C LYS A 80 3.02 0.45 22.12
N LYS A 81 4.20 0.22 22.68
CA LYS A 81 4.38 -0.54 23.93
C LYS A 81 4.87 0.43 24.99
#